data_AF-A0A135T863-F1
#
_entry.id   AF-A0A135T863-F1
#
_cell.length_a   1.000
_cell.length_b   1.000
_cell.length_c   1.000
_cell.angle_alpha   90.00
_cell.angle_beta   90.00
_cell.angle_gamma   90.00
#
_symmetry.space_group_name_H-M   'P 1'
#
loop_
_entity.id
_entity.type
_entity.pdbx_description
1 polymer ?
#
loop_
_entity_poly.entity_id
_entity_poly.type
_entity_poly.pdbx_seq_one_letter_code
_entity_poly.pdbx_strand_id
1 'polypeptide(L)'
;MSASARTWRDSAYLVISGIQLTAMLFFMESSQRKTGAVTECLDCWAVPSLSSTLHHDSPLQPELTTLTSVVDLVPFYPSALYAAPSSPLHFLQVLRDFYISTYNDPFFTASHENLPSWFKLFTYIEIVYQLPMAAWMVYRFSRSTGTTAGFELAVLVFCVECALTTLTCIYDVFHWDPVVYNQAQKNVFVFNLYGPWVAIPALMGLDMWLRILKRVNAADSTKKLQ
;
A
#
# COMPACT_ATOMS: atom_id res chain seq x y z
N MET A 1 -12.82 5.06 -31.13
CA MET A 1 -13.37 4.83 -29.78
C MET A 1 -13.22 6.12 -28.99
N SER A 2 -14.31 6.80 -28.64
CA SER A 2 -14.26 8.06 -27.88
C SER A 2 -13.78 7.77 -26.45
N ALA A 3 -12.66 8.35 -26.03
CA ALA A 3 -12.21 8.25 -24.65
C ALA A 3 -13.18 9.07 -23.77
N SER A 4 -13.81 8.44 -22.79
CA SER A 4 -14.66 9.13 -21.82
C SER A 4 -13.85 10.17 -21.05
N ALA A 5 -14.46 11.25 -20.58
CA ALA A 5 -13.76 12.24 -19.75
C ALA A 5 -13.41 11.63 -18.37
N ARG A 6 -12.34 12.13 -17.73
CA ARG A 6 -11.95 11.73 -16.37
C ARG A 6 -13.11 11.93 -15.39
N THR A 7 -13.41 10.90 -14.60
CA THR A 7 -14.42 10.96 -13.52
C THR A 7 -13.77 11.25 -12.16
N TRP A 8 -14.57 11.68 -11.17
CA TRP A 8 -14.07 11.86 -9.80
C TRP A 8 -13.49 10.58 -9.20
N ARG A 9 -14.01 9.42 -9.62
CA ARG A 9 -13.56 8.09 -9.20
C ARG A 9 -12.17 7.81 -9.74
N ASP A 10 -11.88 8.21 -10.98
CA ASP A 10 -10.54 8.08 -11.56
C ASP A 10 -9.53 8.97 -10.83
N SER A 11 -9.94 10.15 -10.35
CA SER A 11 -9.11 10.98 -9.47
C SER A 11 -8.87 10.31 -8.11
N ALA A 12 -9.89 9.69 -7.52
CA ALA A 12 -9.73 8.93 -6.28
C ALA A 12 -8.78 7.74 -6.47
N TYR A 13 -8.89 7.01 -7.59
CA TYR A 13 -7.98 5.91 -7.91
C TYR A 13 -6.57 6.39 -8.23
N LEU A 14 -6.38 7.58 -8.79
CA LEU A 14 -5.06 8.19 -8.91
C LEU A 14 -4.45 8.42 -7.53
N VAL A 15 -5.22 8.95 -6.58
CA VAL A 15 -4.74 9.18 -5.21
C VAL A 15 -4.45 7.86 -4.51
N ILE A 16 -5.33 6.86 -4.62
CA ILE A 16 -5.15 5.54 -4.02
C ILE A 16 -3.94 4.82 -4.63
N SER A 17 -3.88 4.73 -5.96
CA SER A 17 -2.74 4.11 -6.66
C SER A 17 -1.47 4.91 -6.41
N GLY A 18 -1.59 6.22 -6.26
CA GLY A 18 -0.52 7.14 -5.90
C GLY A 18 -0.01 6.86 -4.50
N ILE A 19 -0.89 6.72 -3.50
CA ILE A 19 -0.56 6.32 -2.13
C ILE A 19 0.06 4.93 -2.13
N GLN A 20 -0.47 3.97 -2.87
CA GLN A 20 0.09 2.63 -2.99
C GLN A 20 1.47 2.66 -3.62
N LEU A 21 1.62 3.32 -4.76
CA LEU A 21 2.91 3.51 -5.41
C LEU A 21 3.88 4.33 -4.56
N THR A 22 3.39 5.27 -3.76
CA THR A 22 4.18 6.12 -2.86
C THR A 22 4.63 5.31 -1.64
N ALA A 23 3.74 4.51 -1.08
CA ALA A 23 4.05 3.51 -0.07
C ALA A 23 4.99 2.43 -0.61
N MET A 24 5.10 2.27 -1.93
CA MET A 24 6.01 1.35 -2.62
C MET A 24 7.34 2.00 -3.09
N LEU A 25 7.34 3.29 -3.46
CA LEU A 25 8.47 4.01 -4.08
C LEU A 25 8.96 5.25 -3.31
N PHE A 26 8.06 6.01 -2.68
CA PHE A 26 8.25 7.44 -2.35
C PHE A 26 8.76 7.72 -0.94
N PHE A 27 9.59 6.84 -0.38
CA PHE A 27 10.64 7.34 0.51
C PHE A 27 11.97 7.56 -0.22
N MET A 28 12.06 7.25 -1.52
CA MET A 28 13.25 7.53 -2.33
C MET A 28 13.48 9.03 -2.60
N GLU A 29 12.45 9.89 -2.56
CA GLU A 29 12.55 11.30 -3.01
C GLU A 29 12.66 12.34 -1.88
N SER A 30 12.30 12.01 -0.63
CA SER A 30 12.59 12.90 0.53
C SER A 30 14.09 13.01 0.84
N SER A 31 14.91 12.12 0.26
CA SER A 31 16.38 12.11 0.37
C SER A 31 17.09 13.18 -0.46
N GLN A 32 16.42 13.89 -1.38
CA GLN A 32 17.08 14.96 -2.17
C GLN A 32 16.93 16.37 -1.55
N ARG A 33 16.15 16.54 -0.48
CA ARG A 33 16.02 17.83 0.22
C ARG A 33 16.85 17.83 1.51
N LYS A 34 18.16 17.96 1.29
CA LYS A 34 19.22 18.50 2.17
C LYS A 34 18.99 18.45 3.69
N THR A 35 19.85 17.68 4.36
CA THR A 35 20.63 18.07 5.55
C THR A 35 20.06 19.22 6.38
N GLY A 36 19.56 18.90 7.58
CA GLY A 36 19.59 19.83 8.72
C GLY A 36 18.29 20.51 9.14
N ALA A 37 17.13 19.85 9.08
CA ALA A 37 15.89 20.40 9.65
C ALA A 37 14.87 19.31 10.02
N VAL A 38 15.20 18.38 10.92
CA VAL A 38 14.20 17.42 11.45
C VAL A 38 13.46 17.97 12.67
N THR A 39 13.90 19.10 13.22
CA THR A 39 13.31 19.67 14.45
C THR A 39 12.41 20.89 14.25
N GLU A 40 12.36 21.53 13.07
CA GLU A 40 11.61 22.79 12.88
C GLU A 40 10.29 22.68 12.09
N CYS A 41 9.95 21.51 11.50
CA CYS A 41 8.70 21.38 10.74
C CYS A 41 7.46 21.01 11.55
N LEU A 42 7.61 20.66 12.84
CA LEU A 42 6.47 20.31 13.70
C LEU A 42 5.75 21.55 14.27
N ASP A 43 6.36 22.74 14.21
CA ASP A 43 5.79 23.96 14.80
C ASP A 43 4.86 24.75 13.86
N CYS A 44 4.80 24.40 12.57
CA CYS A 44 4.01 25.16 11.59
C CYS A 44 2.50 24.88 11.63
N TRP A 45 2.03 23.94 12.47
CA TRP A 45 0.61 23.63 12.68
C TRP A 45 0.10 23.97 14.09
N ALA A 46 0.87 24.70 14.89
CA ALA A 46 0.40 25.18 16.19
C ALA A 46 -0.58 26.35 16.05
N VAL A 47 -1.87 26.11 16.30
CA VAL A 47 -2.81 27.13 16.79
C VAL A 47 -2.91 26.97 18.32
N PRO A 48 -2.95 28.07 19.11
CA PRO A 48 -2.48 28.05 20.49
C PRO A 48 -3.59 27.87 21.54
N SER A 49 -3.13 27.44 22.73
CA SER A 49 -3.80 27.39 24.04
C SER A 49 -4.75 26.20 24.27
N LEU A 50 -4.38 25.31 25.20
CA LEU A 50 -4.72 25.48 26.62
C LEU A 50 -3.94 24.43 27.44
N SER A 51 -3.22 24.90 28.45
CA SER A 51 -2.63 24.02 29.46
C SER A 51 -3.73 23.39 30.32
N SER A 52 -3.47 22.14 30.73
CA SER A 52 -3.72 21.57 32.07
C SER A 52 -4.68 20.38 32.12
N THR A 53 -4.19 19.34 32.79
CA THR A 53 -4.89 18.24 33.47
C THR A 53 -5.61 17.18 32.62
N LEU A 54 -5.00 16.01 32.46
CA LEU A 54 -5.41 14.77 33.17
C LEU A 54 -4.55 13.56 32.77
N HIS A 55 -4.35 12.70 33.77
CA HIS A 55 -3.61 11.44 33.76
C HIS A 55 -4.15 10.37 32.78
N HIS A 56 -3.29 9.37 32.57
CA HIS A 56 -3.52 7.99 32.11
C HIS A 56 -3.47 7.68 30.60
N ASP A 57 -2.42 6.94 30.25
CA ASP A 57 -2.33 5.88 29.23
C ASP A 57 -3.25 5.96 28.01
N SER A 58 -2.73 6.54 26.95
CA SER A 58 -2.73 6.03 25.56
C SER A 58 -2.25 7.14 24.64
N PRO A 59 -1.59 6.80 23.52
CA PRO A 59 -2.01 7.44 22.29
C PRO A 59 -2.19 6.42 21.17
N LEU A 60 -3.45 6.19 20.82
CA LEU A 60 -3.84 5.96 19.44
C LEU A 60 -3.33 7.17 18.62
N GLN A 61 -2.25 7.00 17.87
CA GLN A 61 -1.85 7.92 16.82
C GLN A 61 -2.66 7.63 15.55
N PRO A 62 -3.46 8.59 15.03
CA PRO A 62 -4.27 8.39 13.82
C PRO A 62 -3.52 8.67 12.50
N GLU A 63 -2.18 8.71 12.49
CA GLU A 63 -1.39 9.05 11.29
C GLU A 63 -0.64 7.87 10.64
N LEU A 64 -0.81 6.65 11.16
CA LEU A 64 0.08 5.51 10.87
C LEU A 64 -0.54 4.43 9.96
N THR A 65 -1.35 4.81 8.97
CA THR A 65 -2.00 3.88 8.03
C THR A 65 -1.40 3.88 6.63
N THR A 66 -0.32 4.64 6.37
CA THR A 66 0.22 4.85 5.01
C THR A 66 1.63 4.29 4.76
N LEU A 67 2.23 3.53 5.69
CA LEU A 67 3.67 3.23 5.66
C LEU A 67 4.09 1.79 5.30
N THR A 68 3.19 0.91 4.86
CA THR A 68 3.43 -0.54 4.94
C THR A 68 3.88 -1.26 3.65
N SER A 69 4.48 -0.61 2.64
CA SER A 69 4.77 -1.30 1.36
C SER A 69 6.20 -1.18 0.80
N VAL A 70 7.16 -0.61 1.54
CA VAL A 70 8.60 -0.63 1.15
C VAL A 70 9.43 -1.59 2.02
N VAL A 71 8.91 -2.00 3.18
CA VAL A 71 9.68 -2.77 4.17
C VAL A 71 9.94 -4.22 3.69
N ASP A 72 9.07 -4.76 2.83
CA ASP A 72 9.11 -6.14 2.34
C ASP A 72 10.31 -6.42 1.45
N LEU A 73 10.76 -5.41 0.69
CA LEU A 73 11.84 -5.55 -0.28
C LEU A 73 13.24 -5.36 0.31
N VAL A 74 13.36 -4.89 1.56
CA VAL A 74 14.66 -4.64 2.22
C VAL A 74 15.63 -5.83 2.10
N PRO A 75 15.20 -7.10 2.32
CA PRO A 75 16.09 -8.25 2.22
C PRO A 75 16.64 -8.52 0.81
N PHE A 76 16.05 -7.93 -0.23
CA PHE A 76 16.46 -8.13 -1.63
C PHE A 76 17.46 -7.08 -2.12
N TYR A 77 17.67 -5.98 -1.37
CA TYR A 77 18.69 -5.00 -1.73
C TYR A 77 20.09 -5.50 -1.31
N PRO A 78 21.14 -5.20 -2.09
CA PRO A 78 22.52 -5.40 -1.63
C PRO A 78 22.75 -4.65 -0.32
N SER A 79 23.35 -5.30 0.68
CA SER A 79 23.63 -4.71 2.01
C SER A 79 24.42 -3.41 1.94
N ALA A 80 25.27 -3.24 0.93
CA ALA A 80 25.99 -1.99 0.67
C ALA A 80 25.06 -0.76 0.49
N LEU A 81 23.82 -0.96 0.02
CA LEU A 81 22.89 0.13 -0.26
C LEU A 81 22.09 0.58 0.96
N TYR A 82 21.93 -0.24 2.00
CA TYR A 82 21.06 0.08 3.15
C TYR A 82 21.70 -0.15 4.53
N ALA A 83 22.73 -0.99 4.66
CA ALA A 83 23.21 -1.43 5.98
C ALA A 83 24.02 -0.38 6.74
N ALA A 84 24.83 0.43 6.06
CA ALA A 84 25.65 1.45 6.72
C ALA A 84 24.87 2.77 6.85
N PRO A 85 25.05 3.54 7.95
CA PRO A 85 24.42 4.86 8.11
C PRO A 85 24.74 5.86 6.99
N SER A 86 25.87 5.66 6.30
CA SER A 86 26.30 6.46 5.15
C SER A 86 25.73 5.98 3.80
N SER A 87 25.02 4.87 3.77
CA SER A 87 24.48 4.29 2.53
C SER A 87 23.26 5.09 2.05
N PRO A 88 23.07 5.23 0.72
CA PRO A 88 22.02 6.08 0.16
C PRO A 88 20.60 5.64 0.52
N LEU A 89 20.38 4.34 0.79
CA LEU A 89 19.09 3.77 1.17
C LEU A 89 19.03 3.36 2.65
N HIS A 90 19.90 3.91 3.52
CA HIS A 90 19.89 3.56 4.94
C HIS A 90 18.56 3.85 5.65
N PHE A 91 17.80 4.83 5.15
CA PHE A 91 16.47 5.12 5.68
C PHE A 91 15.51 3.92 5.60
N LEU A 92 15.71 3.00 4.65
CA LEU A 92 14.92 1.76 4.55
C LEU A 92 15.15 0.86 5.77
N GLN A 93 16.38 0.82 6.27
CA GLN A 93 16.71 0.11 7.50
C GLN A 93 16.03 0.77 8.70
N VAL A 94 16.08 2.10 8.80
CA VAL A 94 15.42 2.85 9.89
C VAL A 94 13.91 2.62 9.91
N LEU A 95 13.26 2.62 8.74
CA LEU A 95 11.82 2.33 8.63
C LEU A 95 11.50 0.88 8.99
N ARG A 96 12.35 -0.07 8.55
CA ARG A 96 12.21 -1.48 8.92
C ARG A 96 12.35 -1.67 10.43
N ASP A 97 13.33 -1.03 11.04
CA ASP A 97 13.57 -1.09 12.49
C ASP A 97 12.40 -0.46 13.25
N PHE A 98 11.89 0.69 12.79
CA PHE A 98 10.68 1.32 13.35
C PHE A 98 9.47 0.38 13.25
N TYR A 99 9.22 -0.20 12.08
CA TYR A 99 8.10 -1.11 11.84
C TYR A 99 8.19 -2.35 12.73
N ILE A 100 9.36 -3.00 12.78
CA ILE A 100 9.61 -4.16 13.65
C ILE A 100 9.41 -3.78 15.12
N SER A 101 9.93 -2.63 15.56
CA SER A 101 9.78 -2.19 16.94
C SER A 101 8.34 -1.84 17.33
N THR A 102 7.54 -1.37 16.37
CA THR A 102 6.16 -0.94 16.60
C THR A 102 5.19 -2.11 16.57
N TYR A 103 5.33 -3.00 15.58
CA TYR A 103 4.34 -4.05 15.30
C TYR A 103 4.83 -5.46 15.61
N ASN A 104 6.16 -5.69 15.61
CA ASN A 104 6.75 -7.02 15.79
C ASN A 104 6.16 -8.08 14.84
N ASP A 105 5.95 -7.71 13.58
CA ASP A 105 5.37 -8.58 12.56
C ASP A 105 6.32 -9.77 12.26
N PRO A 106 5.83 -11.03 12.33
CA PRO A 106 6.65 -12.21 12.10
C PRO A 106 7.23 -12.27 10.68
N PHE A 107 6.56 -11.70 9.68
CA PHE A 107 7.04 -11.67 8.30
C PHE A 107 8.26 -10.76 8.10
N PHE A 108 8.51 -9.85 9.04
CA PHE A 108 9.61 -8.88 8.96
C PHE A 108 10.72 -9.15 9.97
N THR A 109 10.43 -9.90 11.03
CA THR A 109 11.40 -10.32 12.03
C THR A 109 12.10 -11.63 11.66
N ALA A 110 11.42 -12.52 10.94
CA ALA A 110 12.03 -13.76 10.46
C ALA A 110 13.06 -13.47 9.34
N SER A 111 14.13 -14.27 9.31
CA SER A 111 15.05 -14.27 8.17
C SER A 111 14.31 -14.70 6.90
N HIS A 112 14.74 -14.22 5.73
CA HIS A 112 14.08 -14.56 4.46
C HIS A 112 13.96 -16.08 4.27
N GLU A 113 14.96 -16.85 4.68
CA GLU A 113 14.93 -18.32 4.58
C GLU A 113 13.80 -18.96 5.40
N ASN A 114 13.48 -18.38 6.56
CA ASN A 114 12.47 -18.88 7.50
C ASN A 114 11.04 -18.41 7.17
N LEU A 115 10.86 -17.57 6.15
CA LEU A 115 9.53 -17.13 5.73
C LEU A 115 8.73 -18.28 5.10
N PRO A 116 7.40 -18.30 5.26
CA PRO A 116 6.56 -19.25 4.56
C PRO A 116 6.75 -19.16 3.04
N SER A 117 6.71 -20.30 2.36
CA SER A 117 6.93 -20.37 0.89
C SER A 117 5.93 -19.53 0.09
N TRP A 118 4.68 -19.47 0.56
CA TRP A 118 3.63 -18.63 -0.05
C TRP A 118 3.95 -17.13 0.08
N PHE A 119 4.52 -16.69 1.20
CA PHE A 119 4.86 -15.30 1.42
C PHE A 119 5.99 -14.87 0.48
N LYS A 120 7.02 -15.71 0.34
CA LYS A 120 8.10 -15.49 -0.65
C LYS A 120 7.55 -15.33 -2.06
N LEU A 121 6.62 -16.21 -2.46
CA LEU A 121 5.98 -16.12 -3.78
C LEU A 121 5.25 -14.80 -3.96
N PHE A 122 4.51 -14.33 -2.96
CA PHE A 122 3.81 -13.05 -3.03
C PHE A 122 4.78 -11.87 -3.11
N THR A 123 5.90 -11.89 -2.39
CA THR A 123 6.93 -10.86 -2.54
C THR A 123 7.52 -10.84 -3.96
N TYR A 124 7.72 -12.00 -4.58
CA TYR A 124 8.15 -12.05 -5.98
C TYR A 124 7.09 -11.50 -6.94
N ILE A 125 5.82 -11.85 -6.74
CA ILE A 125 4.71 -11.33 -7.55
C ILE A 125 4.59 -9.81 -7.38
N GLU A 126 4.76 -9.31 -6.15
CA GLU A 126 4.77 -7.90 -5.86
C GLU A 126 5.85 -7.16 -6.67
N ILE A 127 7.09 -7.68 -6.66
CA ILE A 127 8.21 -7.12 -7.41
C ILE A 127 7.96 -7.12 -8.92
N VAL A 128 7.56 -8.25 -9.49
CA VAL A 128 7.51 -8.43 -10.95
C VAL A 128 6.22 -7.91 -11.58
N TYR A 129 5.15 -7.81 -10.81
CA TYR A 129 3.83 -7.46 -11.31
C TYR A 129 3.21 -6.28 -10.56
N GLN A 130 3.01 -6.36 -9.25
CA GLN A 130 2.26 -5.32 -8.53
C GLN A 130 2.96 -3.96 -8.60
N LEU A 131 4.27 -3.90 -8.40
CA LEU A 131 5.06 -2.67 -8.46
C LEU A 131 5.01 -2.01 -9.85
N PRO A 132 5.38 -2.70 -10.96
CA PRO A 132 5.23 -2.15 -12.31
C PRO A 132 3.79 -1.74 -12.64
N MET A 133 2.81 -2.54 -12.21
CA MET A 133 1.40 -2.29 -12.48
C MET A 133 0.88 -1.05 -11.73
N ALA A 134 1.25 -0.88 -10.45
CA ALA A 134 0.93 0.32 -9.68
C ALA A 134 1.55 1.58 -10.31
N ALA A 135 2.80 1.51 -10.77
CA ALA A 135 3.46 2.60 -11.49
C ALA A 135 2.68 2.98 -12.77
N TRP A 136 2.29 1.95 -13.54
CA TRP A 136 1.51 2.16 -14.75
C TRP A 136 0.10 2.68 -14.47
N MET A 137 -0.55 2.26 -13.38
CA MET A 137 -1.86 2.77 -12.94
C MET A 137 -1.80 4.26 -12.62
N VAL A 138 -0.82 4.69 -11.83
CA VAL A 138 -0.61 6.11 -11.52
C VAL A 138 -0.38 6.91 -12.80
N TYR A 139 0.49 6.42 -13.69
CA TYR A 139 0.71 7.05 -14.98
C TYR A 139 -0.60 7.17 -15.79
N ARG A 140 -1.42 6.12 -15.84
CA ARG A 140 -2.65 6.11 -16.64
C ARG A 140 -3.77 6.96 -16.04
N PHE A 141 -4.00 6.88 -14.73
CA PHE A 141 -4.99 7.69 -14.04
C PHE A 141 -4.60 9.18 -13.99
N SER A 142 -3.30 9.52 -14.06
CA SER A 142 -2.83 10.91 -14.11
C SER A 142 -3.11 11.61 -15.44
N ARG A 143 -3.53 10.89 -16.49
CA ARG A 143 -3.96 11.47 -17.78
C ARG A 143 -5.42 11.92 -17.73
N SER A 144 -5.74 13.01 -18.44
CA SER A 144 -7.11 13.56 -18.52
C SER A 144 -8.07 12.71 -19.37
N THR A 145 -7.52 11.73 -20.09
CA THR A 145 -8.27 10.75 -20.86
C THR A 145 -8.85 9.69 -19.92
N GLY A 146 -10.14 9.39 -20.05
CA GLY A 146 -10.78 8.34 -19.27
C GLY A 146 -10.26 6.94 -19.61
N THR A 147 -10.88 5.96 -18.95
CA THR A 147 -10.42 4.57 -18.95
C THR A 147 -10.79 3.81 -20.23
N THR A 148 -9.95 2.84 -20.59
CA THR A 148 -10.11 1.93 -21.74
C THR A 148 -10.41 0.52 -21.24
N ALA A 149 -11.16 -0.29 -21.99
CA ALA A 149 -11.54 -1.65 -21.57
C ALA A 149 -10.34 -2.52 -21.16
N GLY A 150 -9.24 -2.50 -21.93
CA GLY A 150 -8.02 -3.24 -21.59
C GLY A 150 -7.32 -2.74 -20.31
N PHE A 151 -7.44 -1.45 -20.01
CA PHE A 151 -6.89 -0.88 -18.77
C PHE A 151 -7.76 -1.25 -17.57
N GLU A 152 -9.09 -1.15 -17.70
CA GLU A 152 -10.02 -1.60 -16.66
C GLU A 152 -9.80 -3.08 -16.34
N LEU A 153 -9.58 -3.92 -17.34
CA LEU A 153 -9.29 -5.35 -17.14
C LEU A 153 -7.96 -5.57 -16.40
N ALA A 154 -6.89 -4.85 -16.78
CA ALA A 154 -5.61 -4.95 -16.09
C ALA A 154 -5.72 -4.51 -14.62
N VAL A 155 -6.43 -3.41 -14.35
CA VAL A 155 -6.68 -2.93 -12.98
C VAL A 155 -7.52 -3.95 -12.20
N LEU A 156 -8.51 -4.60 -12.82
CA LEU A 156 -9.27 -5.67 -12.17
C LEU A 156 -8.37 -6.84 -11.73
N VAL A 157 -7.48 -7.31 -12.61
CA VAL A 157 -6.54 -8.40 -12.28
C VAL A 157 -5.62 -7.99 -11.13
N PHE A 158 -5.07 -6.78 -11.18
CA PHE A 158 -4.28 -6.21 -10.08
C PHE A 158 -5.06 -6.17 -8.76
N CYS A 159 -6.31 -5.68 -8.78
CA CYS A 159 -7.14 -5.59 -7.59
C CYS A 159 -7.41 -6.96 -6.94
N VAL A 160 -7.74 -7.96 -7.76
CA VAL A 160 -8.01 -9.31 -7.28
C VAL A 160 -6.76 -9.92 -6.67
N GLU A 161 -5.62 -9.80 -7.35
CA GLU A 161 -4.36 -10.36 -6.90
C GLU A 161 -3.90 -9.68 -5.59
N CYS A 162 -3.88 -8.34 -5.53
CA CYS A 162 -3.54 -7.57 -4.32
C CYS A 162 -4.47 -7.88 -3.13
N ALA A 163 -5.79 -8.04 -3.37
CA ALA A 163 -6.73 -8.41 -2.32
C ALA A 163 -6.49 -9.85 -1.84
N LEU A 164 -6.18 -10.79 -2.73
CA LEU A 164 -5.97 -12.20 -2.38
C LEU A 164 -4.65 -12.43 -1.62
N THR A 165 -3.55 -11.80 -2.04
CA THR A 165 -2.28 -11.92 -1.29
C THR A 165 -2.43 -11.37 0.12
N THR A 166 -3.05 -10.19 0.25
CA THR A 166 -3.33 -9.57 1.55
C THR A 166 -4.30 -10.39 2.39
N LEU A 167 -5.37 -10.93 1.80
CA LEU A 167 -6.32 -11.79 2.50
C LEU A 167 -5.65 -13.06 3.05
N THR A 168 -4.65 -13.58 2.33
CA THR A 168 -3.85 -14.72 2.81
C THR A 168 -3.06 -14.33 4.06
N CYS A 169 -2.46 -13.13 4.11
CA CYS A 169 -1.81 -12.61 5.31
C CYS A 169 -2.80 -12.47 6.48
N ILE A 170 -4.00 -11.91 6.23
CA ILE A 170 -5.06 -11.82 7.24
C ILE A 170 -5.44 -13.22 7.77
N TYR A 171 -5.57 -14.19 6.87
CA TYR A 171 -5.89 -15.56 7.25
C TYR A 171 -4.81 -16.17 8.15
N ASP A 172 -3.53 -15.91 7.84
CA ASP A 172 -2.39 -16.37 8.64
C ASP A 172 -2.36 -15.74 10.05
N VAL A 173 -2.72 -14.45 10.19
CA VAL A 173 -2.80 -13.76 11.50
C VAL A 173 -3.69 -14.49 12.50
N PHE A 174 -4.80 -15.09 12.03
CA PHE A 174 -5.69 -15.86 12.90
C PHE A 174 -5.00 -17.10 13.50
N HIS A 175 -3.99 -17.64 12.82
CA HIS A 175 -3.24 -18.84 13.22
C HIS A 175 -1.97 -18.54 14.00
N TRP A 176 -1.61 -17.27 14.19
CA TRP A 176 -0.44 -16.89 15.00
C TRP A 176 -0.58 -17.32 16.46
N ASP A 177 0.55 -17.63 17.09
CA ASP A 177 0.59 -18.11 18.47
C ASP A 177 -0.04 -17.08 19.43
N PRO A 178 -1.12 -17.43 20.16
CA PRO A 178 -1.77 -16.52 21.11
C PRO A 178 -0.89 -16.13 22.31
N VAL A 179 0.18 -16.89 22.59
CA VAL A 179 1.16 -16.55 23.63
C VAL A 179 2.04 -15.38 23.19
N VAL A 180 2.33 -15.28 21.89
CA VAL A 180 3.16 -14.21 21.31
C VAL A 180 2.31 -13.00 20.92
N TYR A 181 1.12 -13.24 20.35
CA TYR A 181 0.23 -12.20 19.84
C TYR A 181 -1.16 -12.27 20.48
N ASN A 182 -1.48 -11.28 21.30
CA ASN A 182 -2.81 -11.18 21.89
C ASN A 182 -3.88 -10.77 20.86
N GLN A 183 -5.16 -10.95 21.20
CA GLN A 183 -6.25 -10.68 20.26
C GLN A 183 -6.34 -9.20 19.84
N ALA A 184 -6.01 -8.26 20.73
CA ALA A 184 -6.05 -6.84 20.39
C ALA A 184 -4.97 -6.48 19.36
N GLN A 185 -3.76 -7.04 19.48
CA GLN A 185 -2.69 -6.89 18.49
C GLN A 185 -3.10 -7.51 17.15
N LYS A 186 -3.65 -8.73 17.15
CA LYS A 186 -4.17 -9.36 15.93
C LYS A 186 -5.21 -8.48 15.23
N ASN A 187 -6.10 -7.83 15.98
CA ASN A 187 -7.08 -6.91 15.41
C ASN A 187 -6.43 -5.68 14.74
N VAL A 188 -5.34 -5.15 15.29
CA VAL A 188 -4.58 -4.06 14.66
C VAL A 188 -4.02 -4.51 13.30
N PHE A 189 -3.45 -5.71 13.22
CA PHE A 189 -2.99 -6.27 11.94
C PHE A 189 -4.13 -6.43 10.94
N VAL A 190 -5.25 -7.04 11.36
CA VAL A 190 -6.38 -7.32 10.47
C VAL A 190 -7.07 -6.04 9.99
N PHE A 191 -7.33 -5.07 10.87
CA PHE A 191 -8.18 -3.93 10.54
C PHE A 191 -7.41 -2.67 10.14
N ASN A 192 -6.24 -2.43 10.71
CA ASN A 192 -5.49 -1.20 10.45
C ASN A 192 -4.40 -1.41 9.40
N LEU A 193 -3.66 -2.51 9.49
CA LEU A 193 -2.56 -2.78 8.56
C LEU A 193 -3.06 -3.42 7.27
N TYR A 194 -3.67 -4.60 7.33
CA TYR A 194 -4.01 -5.37 6.13
C TYR A 194 -5.42 -5.08 5.58
N GLY A 195 -6.37 -4.76 6.45
CA GLY A 195 -7.77 -4.53 6.07
C GLY A 195 -7.97 -3.51 4.94
N PRO A 196 -7.33 -2.33 4.97
CA PRO A 196 -7.42 -1.36 3.89
C PRO A 196 -6.93 -1.91 2.54
N TRP A 197 -5.90 -2.75 2.55
CA TRP A 197 -5.33 -3.40 1.37
C TRP A 197 -6.18 -4.55 0.82
N VAL A 198 -7.22 -4.98 1.53
CA VAL A 198 -8.28 -5.85 0.95
C VAL A 198 -9.46 -5.01 0.49
N ALA A 199 -9.95 -4.11 1.34
CA ALA A 199 -11.17 -3.37 1.10
C ALA A 199 -11.05 -2.42 -0.10
N ILE A 200 -9.96 -1.66 -0.19
CA ILE A 200 -9.78 -0.68 -1.25
C ILE A 200 -9.62 -1.36 -2.62
N PRO A 201 -8.73 -2.37 -2.80
CA PRO A 201 -8.64 -3.09 -4.06
C PRO A 201 -9.93 -3.82 -4.42
N ALA A 202 -10.65 -4.42 -3.48
CA ALA A 202 -11.93 -5.07 -3.77
C ALA A 202 -12.97 -4.08 -4.33
N LEU A 203 -13.10 -2.89 -3.75
CA LEU A 203 -14.02 -1.85 -4.23
C LEU A 203 -13.60 -1.29 -5.60
N MET A 204 -12.30 -1.09 -5.81
CA MET A 204 -11.76 -0.65 -7.10
C MET A 204 -11.96 -1.73 -8.18
N GLY A 205 -11.73 -3.00 -7.84
CA GLY A 205 -11.96 -4.14 -8.73
C GLY A 205 -13.45 -4.27 -9.12
N LEU A 206 -14.35 -4.15 -8.15
CA LEU A 206 -15.79 -4.14 -8.42
C LEU A 206 -16.18 -3.00 -9.38
N ASP A 207 -15.60 -1.81 -9.24
CA ASP A 207 -15.84 -0.74 -10.20
C ASP A 207 -15.38 -1.11 -11.61
N MET A 208 -14.13 -1.58 -11.75
CA MET A 208 -13.60 -1.95 -13.06
C MET A 208 -14.45 -3.03 -13.71
N TRP A 209 -14.87 -4.04 -12.94
CA TRP A 209 -15.78 -5.08 -13.39
C TRP A 209 -17.10 -4.51 -13.94
N LEU A 210 -17.74 -3.60 -13.20
CA LEU A 210 -19.01 -2.98 -13.63
C LEU A 210 -18.83 -2.14 -14.91
N ARG A 211 -17.71 -1.44 -15.06
CA ARG A 211 -17.39 -0.69 -16.29
C ARG A 211 -17.20 -1.63 -17.49
N ILE A 212 -16.48 -2.73 -17.30
CA ILE A 212 -16.27 -3.75 -18.33
C ILE A 212 -17.62 -4.34 -18.75
N LEU A 213 -18.46 -4.77 -17.80
CA LEU A 213 -19.79 -5.29 -18.11
C LEU A 213 -20.65 -4.30 -18.90
N LYS A 214 -20.63 -3.02 -18.52
CA LYS A 214 -21.34 -1.97 -19.26
C LYS A 214 -20.87 -1.87 -20.72
N ARG A 215 -19.57 -1.98 -20.97
CA ARG A 215 -19.00 -1.95 -22.33
C ARG A 215 -19.37 -3.19 -23.14
N VAL A 216 -19.31 -4.38 -22.52
CA VAL A 216 -19.72 -5.64 -23.16
C VAL A 216 -21.19 -5.60 -23.55
N ASN A 217 -22.07 -5.21 -22.62
CA ASN A 217 -23.51 -5.09 -22.89
C ASN A 217 -23.81 -4.10 -24.02
N ALA A 218 -23.10 -2.98 -24.07
CA ALA A 218 -23.24 -2.00 -25.15
C ALA A 218 -22.82 -2.60 -26.52
N ALA A 219 -21.71 -3.32 -26.57
CA ALA A 219 -21.23 -3.97 -27.79
C ALA A 219 -22.22 -5.05 -28.29
N ASP A 220 -22.77 -5.86 -27.39
CA ASP A 220 -23.76 -6.88 -27.75
C ASP A 220 -25.07 -6.26 -28.24
N SER A 221 -25.47 -5.12 -27.67
CA SER A 221 -26.67 -4.39 -28.12
C SER A 221 -26.49 -3.84 -29.53
N THR A 222 -25.31 -3.33 -29.88
CA THR A 222 -24.99 -2.88 -31.24
C THR A 222 -25.02 -4.05 -32.24
N LYS A 223 -24.47 -5.21 -31.87
CA LYS A 223 -24.50 -6.40 -32.75
C LYS A 223 -25.91 -6.91 -33.04
N LYS A 224 -26.85 -6.75 -32.11
CA LYS A 224 -28.26 -7.15 -32.31
C LYS A 224 -29.03 -6.22 -33.26
N LEU A 225 -28.53 -5.01 -33.50
CA LEU A 225 -29.15 -4.01 -34.36
C LEU A 225 -28.59 -4.00 -35.79
N GLN A 226 -27.47 -4.70 -36.04
CA GLN A 226 -26.83 -4.89 -37.34
C GLN A 226 -27.30 -6.19 -38.00
#